data_AF-A0A6J6BZ82-F1
#
_entry.id   AF-A0A6J6BZ82-F1
#
_cell.length_a   1.000
_cell.length_b   1.000
_cell.length_c   1.000
_cell.angle_alpha   90.00
_cell.angle_beta   90.00
_cell.angle_gamma   90.00
#
_symmetry.space_group_name_H-M   'P 1'
#
loop_
_entity.id
_entity.type
_entity.pdbx_description
1 polymer ?
#
loop_
_entity_poly.entity_id
_entity_poly.type
_entity_poly.pdbx_seq_one_letter_code
_entity_poly.pdbx_strand_id
1 'polypeptide(L)'
;MFQEVFEAEFKADFDKAGLTYEHRLIDDMVACAMKWEGGYVWACKNYDGDVQSDTVAQGFGSLGLMTSVLMTPDGKTVEAEAAHGTVTRHYRQHQQGKPTSTNPIASIFAWTRGLDYRGRMDGTPEVSEFAQTLERVCIETVESGKMTKDLALLISADQPFQTTQEFLASIDENLQKAMAK
;
A
#
# COMPACT_ATOMS: atom_id res chain seq x y z
N MET A 1 -20.21 -19.77 9.90
CA MET A 1 -19.63 -19.39 8.58
C MET A 1 -18.11 -19.48 8.53
N PHE A 2 -17.31 -18.51 9.04
CA PHE A 2 -15.83 -18.57 8.90
C PHE A 2 -15.21 -19.86 9.45
N GLN A 3 -15.65 -20.30 10.64
CA GLN A 3 -15.22 -21.58 11.22
C GLN A 3 -15.51 -22.78 10.30
N GLU A 4 -16.72 -22.86 9.75
CA GLU A 4 -17.14 -23.96 8.86
C GLU A 4 -16.27 -24.01 7.60
N VAL A 5 -16.03 -22.86 6.96
CA VAL A 5 -15.18 -22.77 5.76
C VAL A 5 -13.73 -23.12 6.08
N PHE A 6 -13.19 -22.63 7.21
CA PHE A 6 -11.84 -22.97 7.65
C PHE A 6 -11.67 -24.48 7.84
N GLU A 7 -12.59 -25.11 8.57
CA GLU A 7 -12.56 -26.55 8.84
C GLU A 7 -12.73 -27.39 7.58
N ALA A 8 -13.62 -26.98 6.67
CA ALA A 8 -13.95 -27.73 5.46
C ALA A 8 -12.89 -27.60 4.35
N GLU A 9 -12.28 -26.42 4.20
CA GLU A 9 -11.49 -26.09 3.00
C GLU A 9 -10.02 -25.77 3.29
N PHE A 10 -9.70 -25.14 4.43
CA PHE A 10 -8.37 -24.53 4.63
C PHE A 10 -7.53 -25.14 5.74
N LYS A 11 -8.14 -25.89 6.67
CA LYS A 11 -7.44 -26.39 7.87
C LYS A 11 -6.19 -27.21 7.54
N ALA A 12 -6.29 -28.14 6.58
CA ALA A 12 -5.15 -28.99 6.22
C ALA A 12 -3.98 -28.19 5.64
N ASP A 13 -4.27 -27.18 4.83
CA ASP A 13 -3.23 -26.32 4.22
C ASP A 13 -2.62 -25.35 5.25
N PHE A 14 -3.42 -24.82 6.18
CA PHE A 14 -2.93 -24.03 7.31
C PHE A 14 -2.03 -24.85 8.22
N ASP A 15 -2.45 -26.06 8.59
CA ASP A 15 -1.65 -26.96 9.43
C ASP A 15 -0.32 -27.32 8.74
N LYS A 16 -0.35 -27.58 7.42
CA LYS A 16 0.86 -27.85 6.60
C LYS A 16 1.79 -26.64 6.52
N ALA A 17 1.23 -25.43 6.45
CA ALA A 17 1.98 -24.18 6.40
C ALA A 17 2.43 -23.67 7.79
N GLY A 18 2.00 -24.32 8.88
CA GLY A 18 2.26 -23.86 10.25
C GLY A 18 1.51 -22.57 10.61
N LEU A 19 0.37 -22.32 9.96
CA LEU A 19 -0.47 -21.14 10.16
C LEU A 19 -1.67 -21.46 11.07
N THR A 20 -2.26 -20.43 11.65
CA THR A 20 -3.43 -20.55 12.53
C THR A 20 -4.55 -19.62 12.11
N TYR A 21 -5.79 -20.02 12.41
CA TYR A 21 -6.97 -19.19 12.32
C TYR A 21 -7.55 -19.01 13.74
N GLU A 22 -7.90 -17.77 14.09
CA GLU A 22 -8.53 -17.46 15.37
C GLU A 22 -9.58 -16.35 15.19
N HIS A 23 -10.76 -16.55 15.75
CA HIS A 23 -11.75 -15.49 15.89
C HIS A 23 -11.54 -14.74 17.20
N ARG A 24 -11.42 -13.41 17.14
CA ARG A 24 -11.29 -12.53 18.31
C ARG A 24 -12.41 -11.50 18.35
N LEU A 25 -12.77 -11.07 19.56
CA LEU A 25 -13.60 -9.89 19.73
C LEU A 25 -12.80 -8.65 19.31
N ILE A 26 -13.48 -7.65 18.75
CA ILE A 26 -12.84 -6.51 18.10
C ILE A 26 -11.98 -5.68 19.07
N ASP A 27 -12.42 -5.53 20.31
CA ASP A 27 -11.72 -4.82 21.38
C ASP A 27 -10.43 -5.53 21.82
N ASP A 28 -10.44 -6.86 21.90
CA ASP A 28 -9.23 -7.66 22.13
C ASP A 28 -8.29 -7.62 20.92
N MET A 29 -8.83 -7.70 19.70
CA MET A 29 -8.04 -7.70 18.47
C MET A 29 -7.29 -6.39 18.26
N VAL A 30 -7.93 -5.23 18.49
CA VAL A 30 -7.25 -3.92 18.40
C VAL A 30 -6.13 -3.81 19.45
N ALA A 31 -6.35 -4.33 20.66
CA ALA A 31 -5.33 -4.32 21.71
C ALA A 31 -4.14 -5.24 21.38
N CYS A 32 -4.39 -6.37 20.73
CA CYS A 32 -3.35 -7.26 20.21
C CYS A 32 -2.57 -6.58 19.07
N ALA A 33 -3.26 -5.94 18.13
CA ALA A 33 -2.65 -5.26 16.99
C ALA A 33 -1.66 -4.16 17.42
N MET A 34 -1.92 -3.47 18.53
CA MET A 34 -0.99 -2.48 19.09
C MET A 34 0.25 -3.07 19.77
N LYS A 35 0.25 -4.37 20.10
CA LYS A 35 1.32 -5.04 20.86
C LYS A 35 2.17 -5.97 20.01
N TRP A 36 1.58 -6.55 18.96
CA TRP A 36 2.26 -7.51 18.10
C TRP A 36 3.18 -6.82 17.10
N GLU A 37 4.16 -7.56 16.58
CA GLU A 37 5.15 -7.07 15.62
C GLU A 37 4.65 -7.06 14.16
N GLY A 38 3.35 -7.31 13.94
CA GLY A 38 2.76 -7.52 12.61
C GLY A 38 2.88 -8.98 12.13
N GLY A 39 2.82 -9.19 10.81
CA GLY A 39 2.99 -10.52 10.20
C GLY A 39 1.74 -11.42 10.17
N TYR A 40 0.55 -10.83 10.25
CA TYR A 40 -0.73 -11.55 10.20
C TYR A 40 -1.73 -10.86 9.26
N VAL A 41 -2.76 -11.59 8.82
CA VAL A 41 -3.90 -11.05 8.07
C VAL A 41 -5.05 -10.82 9.04
N TRP A 42 -5.61 -9.62 9.04
CA TRP A 42 -6.77 -9.27 9.83
C TRP A 42 -8.02 -9.17 8.94
N ALA A 43 -8.87 -10.19 9.02
CA ALA A 43 -10.16 -10.16 8.33
C ALA A 43 -11.15 -9.27 9.09
N CYS A 44 -11.41 -8.07 8.56
CA CYS A 44 -12.34 -7.12 9.13
C CYS A 44 -13.71 -7.17 8.44
N LYS A 45 -14.77 -6.86 9.20
CA LYS A 45 -16.04 -6.45 8.59
C LYS A 45 -15.86 -5.09 7.93
N ASN A 46 -16.77 -4.73 7.03
CA ASN A 46 -16.70 -3.51 6.21
C ASN A 46 -16.28 -2.25 7.02
N TYR A 47 -17.08 -1.86 8.02
CA TYR A 47 -16.79 -0.68 8.83
C TYR A 47 -15.49 -0.78 9.64
N ASP A 48 -15.21 -1.95 10.23
CA ASP A 48 -13.98 -2.17 10.99
C ASP A 48 -12.76 -2.07 10.06
N GLY A 49 -12.86 -2.57 8.82
CA GLY A 49 -11.80 -2.52 7.81
C GLY A 49 -11.52 -1.10 7.36
N ASP A 50 -12.56 -0.33 7.06
CA ASP A 50 -12.47 1.09 6.71
C ASP A 50 -11.68 1.87 7.79
N VAL A 51 -12.16 1.84 9.04
CA VAL A 51 -11.54 2.60 10.14
C VAL A 51 -10.16 2.09 10.53
N GLN A 52 -9.97 0.77 10.62
CA GLN A 52 -8.71 0.21 11.11
C GLN A 52 -7.61 0.25 10.05
N SER A 53 -7.95 0.22 8.76
CA SER A 53 -6.95 0.37 7.68
C SER A 53 -6.23 1.72 7.76
N ASP A 54 -6.96 2.81 8.00
CA ASP A 54 -6.38 4.14 8.23
C ASP A 54 -5.47 4.17 9.46
N THR A 55 -5.88 3.52 10.54
CA THR A 55 -5.10 3.43 11.79
C THR A 55 -3.79 2.68 11.55
N VAL A 56 -3.85 1.55 10.84
CA VAL A 56 -2.68 0.75 10.46
C VAL A 56 -1.78 1.57 9.53
N ALA A 57 -2.31 2.19 8.47
CA ALA A 57 -1.53 3.00 7.52
C ALA A 57 -0.78 4.13 8.23
N GLN A 58 -1.46 4.83 9.15
CA GLN A 58 -0.84 5.89 9.93
C GLN A 58 0.21 5.35 10.92
N GLY A 59 -0.01 4.17 11.50
CA GLY A 59 0.95 3.47 12.36
C GLY A 59 2.22 3.04 11.62
N PHE A 60 2.11 2.69 10.34
CA PHE A 60 3.24 2.43 9.44
C PHE A 60 3.85 3.69 8.81
N GLY A 61 3.38 4.88 9.20
CA GLY A 61 4.00 6.17 8.91
C GLY A 61 3.09 7.14 8.18
N SER A 62 2.52 6.74 7.04
CA SER A 62 1.69 7.63 6.21
C SER A 62 0.63 6.84 5.45
N LEU A 63 -0.57 7.42 5.33
CA LEU A 63 -1.63 6.94 4.44
C LEU A 63 -1.16 6.83 2.97
N GLY A 64 -0.15 7.60 2.59
CA GLY A 64 0.48 7.54 1.26
C GLY A 64 1.29 6.26 1.00
N LEU A 65 1.46 5.40 2.01
CA LEU A 65 2.22 4.14 1.95
C LEU A 65 1.34 2.88 2.02
N MET A 66 0.01 3.02 1.88
CA MET A 66 -0.92 1.88 1.87
C MET A 66 -1.46 1.60 0.46
N THR A 67 -1.59 0.32 0.14
CA THR A 67 -2.24 -0.17 -1.08
C THR A 67 -3.66 -0.64 -0.79
N SER A 68 -4.62 -0.38 -1.69
CA SER A 68 -5.97 -0.95 -1.64
C SER A 68 -6.25 -1.76 -2.91
N VAL A 69 -6.71 -2.99 -2.74
CA VAL A 69 -7.06 -3.90 -3.85
C VAL A 69 -8.33 -4.66 -3.49
N LEU A 70 -9.38 -4.45 -4.28
CA LEU A 70 -10.62 -5.23 -4.23
C LEU A 70 -10.54 -6.38 -5.24
N MET A 71 -10.82 -7.60 -4.78
CA MET A 71 -10.81 -8.80 -5.62
C MET A 71 -12.13 -9.55 -5.50
N THR A 72 -12.66 -10.03 -6.62
CA THR A 72 -13.84 -10.91 -6.63
C THR A 72 -13.50 -12.33 -6.14
N PRO A 73 -14.45 -13.09 -5.57
CA PRO A 73 -14.19 -14.43 -5.05
C PRO A 73 -13.68 -15.44 -6.09
N ASP A 74 -13.94 -15.20 -7.39
CA ASP A 74 -13.44 -16.04 -8.48
C ASP A 74 -11.99 -15.72 -8.90
N GLY A 75 -11.39 -14.68 -8.32
CA GLY A 75 -10.03 -14.23 -8.60
C GLY A 75 -9.84 -13.61 -9.99
N LYS A 76 -10.92 -13.33 -10.74
CA LYS A 76 -10.83 -12.87 -12.13
C LYS A 76 -10.99 -11.38 -12.31
N THR A 77 -11.57 -10.69 -11.34
CA THR A 77 -11.77 -9.24 -11.39
C THR A 77 -11.05 -8.59 -10.23
N VAL A 78 -10.28 -7.55 -10.54
CA VAL A 78 -9.54 -6.77 -9.57
C VAL A 78 -9.80 -5.29 -9.82
N GLU A 79 -9.98 -4.55 -8.75
CA GLU A 79 -9.98 -3.09 -8.71
C GLU A 79 -8.86 -2.67 -7.75
N ALA A 80 -8.01 -1.73 -8.18
CA ALA A 80 -6.85 -1.29 -7.43
C ALA A 80 -6.89 0.24 -7.33
N GLU A 81 -6.82 0.75 -6.11
CA GLU A 81 -6.95 2.17 -5.81
C GLU A 81 -5.89 2.64 -4.81
N ALA A 82 -5.71 3.96 -4.74
CA ALA A 82 -4.98 4.57 -3.65
C ALA A 82 -5.88 4.59 -2.42
N ALA A 83 -5.38 4.12 -1.27
CA ALA A 83 -6.18 4.04 -0.05
C ALA A 83 -6.55 5.41 0.56
N HIS A 84 -5.93 6.50 0.10
CA HIS A 84 -6.17 7.84 0.62
C HIS A 84 -7.13 8.66 -0.27
N GLY A 85 -7.81 9.63 0.34
CA GLY A 85 -8.66 10.59 -0.39
C GLY A 85 -7.87 11.59 -1.26
N THR A 86 -8.59 12.54 -1.87
CA THR A 86 -8.05 13.46 -2.90
C THR A 86 -7.18 14.62 -2.38
N VAL A 87 -6.74 14.58 -1.11
CA VAL A 87 -5.84 15.57 -0.48
C VAL A 87 -6.26 17.03 -0.72
N THR A 88 -7.53 17.36 -0.45
CA THR A 88 -8.16 18.66 -0.76
C THR A 88 -7.36 19.88 -0.27
N ARG A 89 -6.69 19.77 0.88
CA ARG A 89 -5.83 20.84 1.42
C ARG A 89 -4.70 21.21 0.44
N HIS A 90 -4.02 20.22 -0.13
CA HIS A 90 -2.93 20.45 -1.08
C HIS A 90 -3.50 20.97 -2.40
N TYR A 91 -4.66 20.46 -2.83
CA TYR A 91 -5.32 20.97 -4.02
C TYR A 91 -5.64 22.48 -3.94
N ARG A 92 -6.11 22.97 -2.79
CA ARG A 92 -6.34 24.42 -2.58
C ARG A 92 -5.05 25.26 -2.66
N GLN A 93 -3.92 24.73 -2.20
CA GLN A 93 -2.61 25.38 -2.34
C GLN A 93 -2.16 25.40 -3.81
N HIS A 94 -2.31 24.28 -4.51
CA HIS A 94 -2.03 24.17 -5.94
C HIS A 94 -2.84 25.18 -6.77
N GLN A 95 -4.14 25.34 -6.49
CA GLN A 95 -4.99 26.34 -7.16
C GLN A 95 -4.50 27.80 -6.98
N GLN A 96 -3.71 28.06 -5.93
CA GLN A 96 -3.11 29.37 -5.67
C GLN A 96 -1.69 29.50 -6.25
N GLY A 97 -1.22 28.51 -7.01
CA GLY A 97 0.17 28.46 -7.51
C GLY A 97 1.21 28.22 -6.42
N LYS A 98 0.79 27.80 -5.21
CA LYS A 98 1.72 27.51 -4.11
C LYS A 98 2.34 26.13 -4.27
N PRO A 99 3.60 25.94 -3.85
CA PRO A 99 4.22 24.62 -3.86
C PRO A 99 3.46 23.66 -2.93
N THR A 100 3.40 22.39 -3.34
CA THR A 100 2.82 21.29 -2.57
C THR A 100 3.85 20.18 -2.42
N SER A 101 3.66 19.30 -1.44
CA SER A 101 4.44 18.07 -1.27
C SER A 101 3.46 16.94 -0.96
N THR A 102 2.75 16.49 -2.00
CA THR A 102 1.79 15.39 -1.95
C THR A 102 2.50 14.11 -2.33
N ASN A 103 2.39 13.07 -1.49
CA ASN A 103 2.97 11.76 -1.73
C ASN A 103 2.20 11.02 -2.85
N PRO A 104 2.84 10.68 -3.99
CA PRO A 104 2.19 9.95 -5.09
C PRO A 104 2.32 8.43 -4.98
N ILE A 105 3.01 7.87 -3.96
CA ILE A 105 3.37 6.45 -3.91
C ILE A 105 2.13 5.54 -3.97
N ALA A 106 1.13 5.75 -3.11
CA ALA A 106 -0.11 4.96 -3.17
C ALA A 106 -0.82 5.04 -4.53
N SER A 107 -0.80 6.19 -5.20
CA SER A 107 -1.36 6.35 -6.54
C SER A 107 -0.56 5.59 -7.61
N ILE A 108 0.76 5.55 -7.50
CA ILE A 108 1.64 4.73 -8.37
C ILE A 108 1.40 3.24 -8.10
N PHE A 109 1.23 2.86 -6.84
CA PHE A 109 0.97 1.48 -6.43
C PHE A 109 -0.40 0.98 -6.92
N ALA A 110 -1.42 1.85 -6.99
CA ALA A 110 -2.69 1.50 -7.62
C ALA A 110 -2.52 1.07 -9.09
N TRP A 111 -1.73 1.83 -9.86
CA TRP A 111 -1.40 1.50 -11.25
C TRP A 111 -0.62 0.18 -11.36
N THR A 112 0.46 0.06 -10.60
CA THR A 112 1.35 -1.12 -10.69
C THR A 112 0.67 -2.38 -10.20
N ARG A 113 -0.17 -2.34 -9.15
CA ARG A 113 -1.01 -3.47 -8.73
C ARG A 113 -1.95 -3.89 -9.85
N GLY A 114 -2.63 -2.95 -10.50
CA GLY A 114 -3.49 -3.25 -11.66
C GLY A 114 -2.73 -3.89 -12.82
N LEU A 115 -1.54 -3.38 -13.14
CA LEU A 115 -0.66 -3.93 -14.18
C LEU A 115 -0.15 -5.33 -13.84
N ASP A 116 0.28 -5.57 -12.60
CA ASP A 116 0.76 -6.88 -12.18
C ASP A 116 -0.34 -7.94 -12.24
N TYR A 117 -1.57 -7.62 -11.80
CA TYR A 117 -2.71 -8.53 -11.98
C TYR A 117 -3.01 -8.78 -13.46
N ARG A 118 -3.01 -7.75 -14.31
CA ARG A 118 -3.20 -7.91 -15.76
C ARG A 118 -2.12 -8.82 -16.37
N GLY A 119 -0.86 -8.60 -15.99
CA GLY A 119 0.29 -9.41 -16.41
C GLY A 119 0.12 -10.88 -16.08
N ARG A 120 -0.26 -11.20 -14.84
CA ARG A 120 -0.53 -12.57 -14.39
C ARG A 120 -1.71 -13.21 -15.13
N MET A 121 -2.79 -12.45 -15.36
CA MET A 121 -3.99 -12.94 -16.05
C MET A 121 -3.75 -13.20 -17.55
N ASP A 122 -2.89 -12.41 -18.19
CA ASP A 122 -2.54 -12.57 -19.61
C ASP A 122 -1.34 -13.51 -19.85
N GLY A 123 -0.60 -13.88 -18.80
CA GLY A 123 0.67 -14.58 -18.95
C GLY A 123 1.74 -13.71 -19.62
N THR A 124 1.76 -12.41 -19.34
CA THR A 124 2.72 -11.43 -19.85
C THR A 124 3.68 -10.99 -18.72
N PRO A 125 4.72 -11.81 -18.42
CA PRO A 125 5.60 -11.56 -17.28
C PRO A 125 6.32 -10.21 -17.35
N GLU A 126 6.59 -9.69 -18.54
CA GLU A 126 7.25 -8.39 -18.73
C GLU A 126 6.41 -7.23 -18.16
N VAL A 127 5.08 -7.34 -18.18
CA VAL A 127 4.17 -6.36 -17.59
C VAL A 127 4.25 -6.40 -16.06
N SER A 128 4.28 -7.60 -15.48
CA SER A 128 4.48 -7.80 -14.04
C SER A 128 5.86 -7.32 -13.59
N GLU A 129 6.91 -7.60 -14.35
CA GLU A 129 8.28 -7.15 -14.06
C GLU A 129 8.40 -5.63 -14.11
N PHE A 130 7.75 -4.97 -15.08
CA PHE A 130 7.67 -3.51 -15.12
C PHE A 130 6.99 -2.95 -13.86
N ALA A 131 5.84 -3.51 -13.46
CA ALA A 131 5.11 -3.08 -12.28
C ALA A 131 5.96 -3.22 -11.00
N GLN A 132 6.59 -4.38 -10.81
CA GLN A 132 7.48 -4.65 -9.68
C GLN A 132 8.72 -3.74 -9.69
N THR A 133 9.26 -3.44 -10.86
CA THR A 133 10.38 -2.51 -11.02
C THR A 133 10.00 -1.10 -10.58
N LEU A 134 8.82 -0.62 -10.97
CA LEU A 134 8.34 0.71 -10.56
C LEU A 134 8.04 0.76 -9.04
N GLU A 135 7.43 -0.27 -8.45
CA GLU A 135 7.26 -0.36 -6.99
C GLU A 135 8.62 -0.27 -6.26
N ARG A 136 9.62 -1.04 -6.73
CA ARG A 136 10.98 -1.01 -6.18
C ARG A 136 11.63 0.37 -6.31
N VAL A 137 11.49 1.02 -7.46
CA VAL A 137 12.02 2.38 -7.69
C VAL A 137 11.43 3.39 -6.71
N CYS A 138 10.13 3.33 -6.41
CA CYS A 138 9.52 4.20 -5.41
C CYS A 138 10.16 4.02 -4.02
N ILE A 139 10.34 2.76 -3.60
CA ILE A 139 10.94 2.42 -2.30
C ILE A 139 12.40 2.91 -2.25
N GLU A 140 13.22 2.52 -3.22
CA GLU A 140 14.64 2.89 -3.30
C GLU A 140 14.83 4.42 -3.37
N THR A 141 13.90 5.14 -4.02
CA THR A 141 13.94 6.61 -4.06
C THR A 141 13.77 7.20 -2.65
N VAL A 142 12.81 6.70 -1.87
CA VAL A 142 12.61 7.11 -0.47
C VAL A 142 13.81 6.75 0.39
N GLU A 143 14.30 5.50 0.29
CA GLU A 143 15.46 5.02 1.05
C GLU A 143 16.76 5.78 0.73
N SER A 144 16.87 6.33 -0.49
CA SER A 144 17.98 7.21 -0.88
C SER A 144 17.93 8.62 -0.26
N GLY A 145 16.87 8.92 0.52
CA GLY A 145 16.67 10.20 1.22
C GLY A 145 15.82 11.21 0.45
N LYS A 146 15.35 10.88 -0.76
CA LYS A 146 14.44 11.71 -1.55
C LYS A 146 13.00 11.34 -1.21
N MET A 147 12.26 12.23 -0.57
CA MET A 147 10.90 11.93 -0.12
C MET A 147 10.02 13.17 -0.02
N THR A 148 8.71 12.96 0.07
CA THR A 148 7.73 14.03 0.32
C THR A 148 7.65 14.39 1.80
N LYS A 149 7.02 15.53 2.08
CA LYS A 149 7.00 16.16 3.40
C LYS A 149 6.39 15.28 4.48
N ASP A 150 5.36 14.50 4.15
CA ASP A 150 4.73 13.56 5.08
C ASP A 150 5.74 12.53 5.63
N LEU A 151 6.61 12.00 4.77
CA LEU A 151 7.63 11.01 5.17
C LEU A 151 8.80 11.67 5.92
N ALA A 152 9.26 12.83 5.44
CA ALA A 152 10.37 13.55 6.08
C ALA A 152 10.07 13.91 7.54
N LEU A 153 8.83 14.32 7.83
CA LEU A 153 8.39 14.68 9.18
C LEU A 153 8.39 13.49 10.17
N LEU A 154 8.37 12.25 9.67
CA LEU A 154 8.49 11.05 10.52
C LEU A 154 9.94 10.79 10.95
N ILE A 155 10.91 11.32 10.21
CA ILE A 155 12.34 11.14 10.49
C ILE A 155 12.82 12.20 11.48
N SER A 156 12.66 13.48 11.14
CA SER A 156 13.01 14.60 12.02
C SER A 156 12.40 15.91 11.51
N ALA A 157 12.39 16.94 12.36
CA ALA A 157 11.90 18.27 11.99
C ALA A 157 12.73 18.94 10.87
N ASP A 158 14.03 18.60 10.78
CA ASP A 158 14.99 19.21 9.87
C ASP A 158 15.25 18.37 8.62
N GLN A 159 14.61 17.20 8.49
CA GLN A 159 14.77 16.33 7.33
C GLN A 159 14.30 17.06 6.06
N PRO A 160 15.17 17.19 5.03
CA PRO A 160 14.76 17.79 3.76
C PRO A 160 13.66 16.96 3.07
N PHE A 161 12.77 17.64 2.37
CA PHE A 161 11.75 17.02 1.54
C PHE A 161 11.67 17.69 0.17
N GLN A 162 11.07 16.97 -0.78
CA GLN A 162 10.83 17.43 -2.14
C GLN A 162 9.38 17.91 -2.31
N THR A 163 9.18 18.89 -3.18
CA THR A 163 7.85 19.22 -3.69
C THR A 163 7.28 18.07 -4.53
N THR A 164 5.97 18.08 -4.76
CA THR A 164 5.27 17.04 -5.53
C THR A 164 5.92 16.79 -6.90
N GLN A 165 6.34 17.85 -7.60
CA GLN A 165 6.94 17.74 -8.94
C GLN A 165 8.39 17.24 -8.88
N GLU A 166 9.17 17.67 -7.90
CA GLU A 166 10.56 17.20 -7.71
C GLU A 166 10.62 15.71 -7.36
N PHE A 167 9.67 15.23 -6.55
CA PHE A 167 9.62 13.81 -6.18
C PHE A 167 9.18 12.94 -7.36
N LEU A 168 8.16 13.36 -8.13
CA LEU A 168 7.78 12.68 -9.38
C LEU A 168 8.92 12.64 -10.39
N ALA A 169 9.66 13.75 -10.56
CA ALA A 169 10.84 13.78 -11.42
C ALA A 169 11.95 12.84 -10.94
N SER A 170 12.13 12.72 -9.62
CA SER A 170 13.11 11.78 -9.05
C SER A 170 12.74 10.32 -9.30
N ILE A 171 11.45 9.98 -9.22
CA ILE A 171 10.94 8.64 -9.55
C ILE A 171 11.13 8.36 -11.05
N ASP A 172 10.78 9.30 -11.93
CA ASP A 172 10.95 9.16 -13.38
C ASP A 172 12.42 8.93 -13.76
N GLU A 173 13.34 9.76 -13.24
CA GLU A 173 14.79 9.62 -13.47
C GLU A 173 15.29 8.23 -13.04
N ASN A 174 14.85 7.76 -11.87
CA ASN A 174 15.27 6.46 -11.33
C ASN A 174 14.63 5.29 -12.10
N LEU A 175 13.38 5.43 -12.57
CA LEU A 175 12.72 4.44 -13.40
C LEU A 175 13.43 4.30 -14.75
N GLN A 176 13.77 5.41 -15.41
CA GLN A 176 14.50 5.39 -16.68
C GLN A 176 15.85 4.66 -16.53
N LYS A 177 16.58 4.91 -15.44
CA LYS A 177 17.83 4.19 -15.13
C LYS A 177 17.61 2.70 -14.89
N ALA A 178 16.52 2.33 -14.20
CA ALA A 178 16.20 0.93 -13.92
C ALA A 178 15.80 0.16 -15.19
N MET A 179 15.11 0.83 -16.12
CA MET A 179 14.62 0.25 -17.38
C MET A 179 15.64 0.26 -18.53
N ALA A 180 16.76 0.98 -18.40
CA ALA A 180 17.81 1.07 -19.41
C ALA A 180 18.82 -0.11 -19.39
N LYS A 181 18.61 -1.08 -18.49
CA LYS A 181 19.40 -2.32 -18.39
C LYS A 181 18.77 -3.42 -19.22
#